data_AF-A0A8T1EV72-F1
#
_entry.id   AF-A0A8T1EV72-F1
#
_cell.length_a   1.000
_cell.length_b   1.000
_cell.length_c   1.000
_cell.angle_alpha   90.00
_cell.angle_beta   90.00
_cell.angle_gamma   90.00
#
_symmetry.space_group_name_H-M   'P 1'
#
loop_
_entity.id
_entity.type
_entity.pdbx_description
1 polymer ?
#
loop_
_entity_poly.entity_id
_entity_poly.type
_entity_poly.pdbx_seq_one_letter_code
_entity_poly.pdbx_strand_id
1 'polypeptide(L)'
;MEDTKKALSARSGSAILKDPSDPFYSVLQEYTDVVPKNPPMGLPPDRGVRHEIDLVPGTKYCVTRQWPLPKEQCDVIDAFFRAKHEAGLACESKSPHSTPTFCVRKPNGKWRIVHAFNKLNAATIPAQTPIPRKDFYRTTW
;
A
#
# COMPACT_ATOMS: atom_id res chain seq x y z
N MET A 1 -16.08 19.42 1.99
CA MET A 1 -15.19 18.24 1.82
C MET A 1 -14.34 17.97 3.06
N GLU A 2 -13.93 19.01 3.79
CA GLU A 2 -13.35 18.88 5.15
C GLU A 2 -14.35 18.27 6.15
N ASP A 3 -15.62 18.67 6.11
CA ASP A 3 -16.64 18.26 7.08
C ASP A 3 -16.99 16.77 6.99
N THR A 4 -17.00 16.20 5.80
CA THR A 4 -17.23 14.75 5.58
C THR A 4 -16.05 13.90 6.02
N LYS A 5 -14.81 14.40 5.87
CA LYS A 5 -13.60 13.74 6.39
C LYS A 5 -13.54 13.81 7.92
N LYS A 6 -13.97 14.94 8.50
CA LYS A 6 -14.05 15.15 9.96
C LYS A 6 -15.09 14.24 10.60
N ALA A 7 -16.25 14.07 9.96
CA ALA A 7 -17.31 13.15 10.40
C ALA A 7 -16.88 11.66 10.31
N LEU A 8 -16.22 11.24 9.23
CA LEU A 8 -15.68 9.88 9.10
C LEU A 8 -14.53 9.60 10.07
N SER A 9 -13.72 10.62 10.39
CA SER A 9 -12.66 10.50 11.39
C SER A 9 -13.20 10.36 12.82
N ALA A 10 -14.41 10.85 13.11
CA ALA A 10 -15.00 10.84 14.44
C ALA A 10 -15.49 9.44 14.87
N ARG A 11 -15.87 8.56 13.93
CA ARG A 11 -16.22 7.14 14.18
C ARG A 11 -15.14 6.17 13.67
N SER A 12 -13.89 6.45 13.99
CA SER A 12 -12.81 5.47 13.77
C SER A 12 -12.97 4.29 14.74
N GLY A 13 -12.69 3.06 14.31
CA GLY A 13 -12.70 1.90 15.23
C GLY A 13 -11.80 2.09 16.46
N SER A 14 -10.71 2.85 16.31
CA SER A 14 -9.82 3.22 17.43
C SER A 14 -10.42 4.21 18.44
N ALA A 15 -11.45 4.96 18.05
CA ALA A 15 -12.21 5.83 18.95
C ALA A 15 -13.31 5.05 19.67
N ILE A 16 -13.98 4.14 18.95
CA ILE A 16 -15.02 3.27 19.51
C ILE A 16 -14.45 2.32 20.57
N LEU A 17 -13.26 1.75 20.34
CA LEU A 17 -12.55 0.92 21.34
C LEU A 17 -12.18 1.66 22.64
N LYS A 18 -12.35 2.99 22.71
CA LYS A 18 -12.14 3.77 23.93
C LYS A 18 -13.43 4.07 24.70
N ASP A 19 -14.58 3.78 24.10
CA ASP A 19 -15.90 4.03 24.66
C ASP A 19 -16.70 2.72 24.77
N PRO A 20 -16.71 2.08 25.96
CA PRO A 20 -17.48 0.86 26.19
C PRO A 20 -19.00 1.01 26.01
N SER A 21 -19.52 2.24 25.94
CA SER A 21 -20.95 2.50 25.74
C SER A 21 -21.37 2.53 24.27
N ASP A 22 -20.41 2.55 23.33
CA ASP A 22 -20.74 2.52 21.89
C ASP A 22 -21.28 1.13 21.51
N PRO A 23 -22.37 1.05 20.73
CA PRO A 23 -23.02 -0.21 20.36
C PRO A 23 -22.12 -1.18 19.57
N PHE A 24 -20.99 -0.72 19.01
CA PHE A 24 -20.04 -1.55 18.28
C PHE A 24 -18.79 -1.92 19.09
N TYR A 25 -18.70 -1.52 20.37
CA TYR A 25 -17.55 -1.81 21.22
C TYR A 25 -17.24 -3.31 21.31
N SER A 26 -18.27 -4.13 21.59
CA SER A 26 -18.11 -5.59 21.74
C SER A 26 -17.56 -6.26 20.48
N VAL A 27 -18.09 -5.87 19.31
CA VAL A 27 -17.65 -6.40 18.01
C VAL A 27 -16.22 -5.97 17.72
N LEU A 28 -15.89 -4.68 17.89
CA LEU A 28 -14.52 -4.23 17.62
C LEU A 28 -13.52 -4.81 18.61
N GLN A 29 -13.93 -5.07 19.85
CA GLN A 29 -13.11 -5.74 20.85
C GLN A 29 -12.80 -7.18 20.42
N GLU A 30 -13.80 -7.93 19.96
CA GLU A 30 -13.63 -9.28 19.42
C GLU A 30 -12.67 -9.32 18.23
N TYR A 31 -12.79 -8.36 17.31
CA TYR A 31 -12.01 -8.29 16.06
C TYR A 31 -10.85 -7.30 16.11
N THR A 32 -10.27 -7.06 17.31
CA THR A 32 -9.21 -6.05 17.51
C THR A 32 -7.98 -6.33 16.64
N ASP A 33 -7.70 -7.59 16.35
CA ASP A 33 -6.58 -8.07 15.54
C ASP A 33 -6.71 -7.70 14.04
N VAL A 34 -7.93 -7.59 13.52
CA VAL A 34 -8.19 -7.26 12.10
C VAL A 34 -8.52 -5.78 11.84
N VAL A 35 -8.77 -4.98 12.89
CA VAL A 35 -9.03 -3.53 12.80
C VAL A 35 -7.91 -2.63 13.38
N PRO A 36 -6.61 -2.97 13.26
CA PRO A 36 -5.56 -2.18 13.88
C PRO A 36 -5.44 -0.80 13.20
N LYS A 37 -5.13 0.22 14.01
CA LYS A 37 -4.93 1.60 13.52
C LYS A 37 -3.74 1.72 12.56
N ASN A 38 -2.71 0.92 12.80
CA ASN A 38 -1.50 0.85 12.00
C ASN A 38 -1.42 -0.53 11.34
N PRO A 39 -0.86 -0.65 10.12
CA PRO A 39 -0.64 -1.94 9.52
C PRO A 39 0.29 -2.79 10.40
N PRO A 40 0.11 -4.12 10.43
CA PRO A 40 0.99 -5.02 11.15
C PRO A 40 2.43 -4.91 10.63
N MET A 41 3.39 -5.13 11.52
CA MET A 41 4.80 -5.25 11.15
C MET A 41 5.06 -6.66 10.61
N GLY A 42 5.86 -6.77 9.56
CA GLY A 42 6.18 -8.05 8.93
C GLY A 42 5.21 -8.50 7.83
N LEU A 43 5.55 -9.62 7.22
CA LEU A 43 4.76 -10.25 6.17
C LEU A 43 3.51 -10.92 6.77
N PRO A 44 2.39 -10.96 6.02
CA PRO A 44 1.23 -11.73 6.45
C PRO A 44 1.58 -13.23 6.54
N PRO A 45 0.84 -14.02 7.35
CA PRO A 45 0.98 -15.47 7.36
C PRO A 45 0.87 -16.06 5.96
N ASP A 46 1.70 -17.06 5.66
CA ASP A 46 1.62 -17.75 4.37
C ASP A 46 0.28 -18.49 4.25
N ARG A 47 -0.48 -18.18 3.20
CA ARG A 47 -1.79 -18.79 2.91
C ARG A 47 -1.75 -19.68 1.67
N GLY A 48 -0.55 -20.02 1.18
CA GLY A 48 -0.36 -20.82 -0.03
C GLY A 48 -0.60 -20.05 -1.33
N VAL A 49 -0.88 -18.74 -1.26
CA VAL A 49 -1.05 -17.86 -2.42
C VAL A 49 0.02 -16.78 -2.36
N ARG A 50 0.86 -16.71 -3.39
CA ARG A 50 1.91 -15.71 -3.54
C ARG A 50 1.67 -14.87 -4.77
N HIS A 51 2.07 -13.60 -4.71
CA HIS A 51 2.05 -12.75 -5.88
C HIS A 51 3.29 -13.04 -6.73
N GLU A 52 3.06 -13.44 -7.97
CA GLU A 52 4.10 -13.66 -8.98
C GLU A 52 3.95 -12.62 -10.09
N ILE A 53 5.09 -12.20 -10.64
CA ILE A 53 5.17 -11.22 -11.72
C ILE A 53 5.79 -11.94 -12.91
N ASP A 54 4.94 -12.44 -13.79
CA ASP A 54 5.37 -13.10 -15.02
C ASP A 54 5.80 -12.06 -16.04
N LEU A 55 7.02 -12.19 -16.56
CA LEU A 55 7.51 -11.34 -17.63
C LEU A 55 7.37 -12.05 -18.98
N VAL A 56 7.18 -11.27 -20.04
CA VAL A 56 7.17 -11.80 -21.41
C VAL A 56 8.49 -12.58 -21.66
N PRO A 57 8.44 -13.80 -22.24
CA PRO A 57 9.64 -14.57 -22.52
C PRO A 57 10.67 -13.77 -23.33
N GLY A 58 11.95 -13.83 -22.92
CA GLY A 58 13.03 -13.08 -23.56
C GLY A 58 13.13 -11.61 -23.14
N THR A 59 12.32 -11.14 -22.17
CA THR A 59 12.46 -9.78 -21.64
C THR A 59 13.83 -9.58 -21.00
N LYS A 60 14.56 -8.55 -21.46
CA LYS A 60 15.77 -8.07 -20.79
C LYS A 60 15.43 -7.40 -19.46
N TYR A 61 16.43 -7.23 -18.61
CA TYR A 61 16.26 -6.55 -17.33
C TYR A 61 15.62 -5.16 -17.48
N CYS A 62 14.55 -4.94 -16.71
CA CYS A 62 13.85 -3.66 -16.64
C CYS A 62 14.65 -2.71 -15.76
N VAL A 63 15.60 -2.01 -16.36
CA VAL A 63 16.45 -1.03 -15.67
C VAL A 63 16.03 0.39 -16.05
N THR A 64 15.75 1.21 -15.04
CA THR A 64 15.54 2.64 -15.17
C THR A 64 16.30 3.34 -14.05
N ARG A 65 17.20 4.27 -14.41
CA ARG A 65 18.01 4.99 -13.42
C ARG A 65 17.16 5.92 -12.57
N GLN A 66 17.56 6.07 -11.30
CA GLN A 66 17.01 7.09 -10.42
C GLN A 66 17.28 8.48 -11.00
N TRP A 67 16.23 9.28 -11.15
CA TRP A 67 16.37 10.68 -11.55
C TRP A 67 16.93 11.50 -10.38
N PRO A 68 17.67 12.59 -10.66
CA PRO A 68 18.05 13.55 -9.63
C PRO A 68 16.80 14.07 -8.91
N LEU A 69 16.81 14.03 -7.58
CA LEU A 69 15.73 14.55 -6.75
C LEU A 69 16.25 15.66 -5.82
N PRO A 70 15.39 16.61 -5.43
CA PRO A 70 15.72 17.56 -4.36
C PRO A 70 16.04 16.82 -3.06
N LYS A 71 16.95 17.39 -2.25
CA LYS A 71 17.37 16.81 -0.98
C LYS A 71 16.20 16.43 -0.06
N GLU A 72 15.19 17.31 0.04
CA GLU A 72 13.99 17.05 0.83
C GLU A 72 13.28 15.74 0.43
N GLN A 73 13.23 15.43 -0.87
CA GLN A 73 12.62 14.19 -1.32
C GLN A 73 13.49 12.97 -1.01
N CYS A 74 14.81 13.08 -1.16
CA CYS A 74 15.75 12.03 -0.79
C CYS A 74 15.60 11.68 0.70
N ASP A 75 15.61 12.69 1.58
CA ASP A 75 15.50 12.49 3.03
C ASP A 75 14.18 11.77 3.41
N VAL A 76 13.08 12.10 2.73
CA VAL A 76 11.77 11.46 2.90
C VAL A 76 11.78 9.99 2.42
N ILE A 77 12.42 9.73 1.29
CA ILE A 77 12.53 8.38 0.72
C ILE A 77 13.41 7.49 1.62
N ASP A 78 14.54 8.01 2.09
CA ASP A 78 15.46 7.29 2.97
C ASP A 78 14.80 6.94 4.30
N ALA A 79 14.07 7.89 4.91
CA ALA A 79 13.30 7.65 6.12
C ALA A 79 12.22 6.58 5.90
N PHE A 80 11.55 6.59 4.74
CA PHE A 80 10.55 5.57 4.40
C PHE A 80 11.16 4.18 4.28
N PHE A 81 12.26 4.03 3.54
CA PHE A 81 12.90 2.73 3.36
C PHE A 81 13.52 2.20 4.65
N ARG A 82 14.08 3.06 5.50
CA ARG A 82 14.56 2.67 6.84
C ARG A 82 13.43 2.04 7.67
N ALA A 83 12.29 2.72 7.77
CA ALA A 83 11.14 2.20 8.51
C ALA A 83 10.58 0.90 7.90
N LYS A 84 10.61 0.75 6.57
CA LYS A 84 10.19 -0.50 5.90
C LYS A 84 11.17 -1.65 6.09
N HIS A 85 12.46 -1.36 6.13
CA HIS A 85 13.50 -2.33 6.43
C HIS A 85 13.38 -2.85 7.87
N GLU A 86 13.25 -1.94 8.84
CA GLU A 86 13.01 -2.29 10.25
C GLU A 86 11.73 -3.12 10.44
N ALA A 87 10.68 -2.84 9.67
CA ALA A 87 9.44 -3.59 9.68
C ALA A 87 9.49 -4.93 8.92
N GLY A 88 10.62 -5.29 8.30
CA GLY A 88 10.76 -6.51 7.49
C GLY A 88 9.95 -6.52 6.19
N LEU A 89 9.54 -5.34 5.71
CA LEU A 89 8.73 -5.17 4.49
C LEU A 89 9.57 -4.82 3.25
N ALA A 90 10.83 -4.44 3.45
CA ALA A 90 11.80 -4.19 2.40
C ALA A 90 13.16 -4.72 2.83
N CYS A 91 13.99 -5.14 1.87
CA CYS A 91 15.36 -5.57 2.11
C CYS A 91 16.28 -5.03 1.02
N GLU A 92 17.58 -5.00 1.32
CA GLU A 92 18.59 -4.77 0.28
C GLU A 92 18.56 -5.93 -0.73
N SER A 93 18.60 -5.59 -2.01
CA SER A 93 18.57 -6.58 -3.09
C SER A 93 19.66 -6.32 -4.11
N LYS A 94 20.17 -7.39 -4.71
CA LYS A 94 21.06 -7.35 -5.88
C LYS A 94 20.28 -7.64 -7.16
N SER A 95 19.05 -7.11 -7.24
CA SER A 95 18.17 -7.36 -8.38
C SER A 95 18.77 -6.74 -9.64
N PRO A 96 18.74 -7.46 -10.78
CA PRO A 96 19.14 -6.87 -12.05
C PRO A 96 18.09 -5.89 -12.59
N HIS A 97 16.88 -5.85 -12.00
CA HIS A 97 15.84 -4.88 -12.30
C HIS A 97 15.95 -3.66 -11.37
N SER A 98 15.65 -2.48 -11.90
CA SER A 98 15.58 -1.26 -11.10
C SER A 98 14.53 -0.29 -11.63
N THR A 99 13.85 0.37 -10.69
CA THR A 99 12.84 1.38 -10.99
C THR A 99 13.05 2.60 -10.11
N PRO A 100 12.94 3.81 -10.66
CA PRO A 100 13.11 5.02 -9.87
C PRO A 100 11.95 5.19 -8.90
N THR A 101 12.27 5.76 -7.75
CA THR A 101 11.33 6.12 -6.70
C THR A 101 11.33 7.64 -6.55
N PHE A 102 10.17 8.22 -6.32
CA PHE A 102 10.00 9.65 -6.04
C PHE A 102 8.87 9.84 -5.03
N CYS A 103 8.66 11.07 -4.58
CA CYS A 103 7.55 11.36 -3.67
C CYS A 103 6.70 12.55 -4.14
N VAL A 104 5.41 12.49 -3.80
CA VAL A 104 4.42 13.51 -4.16
C VAL A 104 3.71 14.00 -2.89
N ARG A 105 3.49 15.32 -2.77
CA ARG A 105 2.70 15.88 -1.68
C ARG A 105 1.23 15.58 -1.89
N LYS A 106 0.59 14.98 -0.88
CA LYS A 106 -0.87 14.87 -0.81
C LYS A 106 -1.47 16.20 -0.33
N PRO A 107 -2.78 16.45 -0.59
CA PRO A 107 -3.47 17.63 -0.08
C PRO A 107 -3.43 17.80 1.45
N ASN A 108 -3.24 16.71 2.20
CA ASN A 108 -3.09 16.74 3.66
C ASN A 108 -1.66 17.06 4.12
N GLY A 109 -0.79 17.54 3.22
CA GLY A 109 0.62 17.87 3.51
C GLY A 109 1.56 16.67 3.64
N LYS A 110 1.04 15.43 3.67
CA LYS A 110 1.87 14.23 3.80
C LYS A 110 2.51 13.83 2.46
N TRP A 111 3.71 13.27 2.54
CA TRP A 111 4.37 12.67 1.39
C TRP A 111 3.77 11.29 1.06
N ARG A 112 3.66 10.99 -0.24
CA ARG A 112 3.40 9.67 -0.79
C ARG A 112 4.62 9.23 -1.58
N ILE A 113 5.21 8.11 -1.18
CA ILE A 113 6.25 7.44 -1.98
C ILE A 113 5.59 6.78 -3.20
N VAL A 114 6.21 6.94 -4.36
CA VAL A 114 5.75 6.42 -5.65
C VAL A 114 6.93 5.74 -6.34
N HIS A 115 6.74 4.49 -6.75
CA HIS A 115 7.68 3.74 -7.58
C HIS A 115 7.18 3.74 -9.03
N ALA A 116 8.03 4.15 -9.97
CA ALA A 116 7.65 4.21 -11.38
C ALA A 116 7.86 2.87 -12.08
N PHE A 117 6.94 1.92 -11.85
CA PHE A 117 7.00 0.58 -12.44
C PHE A 117 6.63 0.51 -13.92
N ASN A 118 6.50 1.63 -14.64
CA ASN A 118 6.01 1.66 -16.03
C ASN A 118 6.73 0.67 -16.95
N LYS A 119 8.06 0.60 -16.87
CA LYS A 119 8.88 -0.32 -17.69
C LYS A 119 8.70 -1.79 -17.31
N LEU A 120 8.53 -2.06 -16.01
CA LEU A 120 8.25 -3.41 -15.51
C LEU A 120 6.84 -3.84 -15.91
N ASN A 121 5.84 -2.97 -15.72
CA ASN A 121 4.45 -3.22 -16.07
C ASN A 121 4.26 -3.48 -17.56
N ALA A 122 4.99 -2.76 -18.43
CA ALA A 122 4.97 -3.00 -19.88
C ALA A 122 5.55 -4.36 -20.29
N ALA A 123 6.46 -4.92 -19.49
CA ALA A 123 7.05 -6.23 -19.69
C ALA A 123 6.29 -7.37 -18.98
N THR A 124 5.34 -7.03 -18.11
CA THR A 124 4.59 -8.00 -17.31
C THR A 124 3.43 -8.55 -18.12
N ILE A 125 3.24 -9.87 -18.10
CA ILE A 125 2.06 -10.53 -18.66
C ILE A 125 0.87 -10.16 -17.77
N PRO A 126 -0.18 -9.50 -18.31
CA PRO A 126 -1.28 -9.03 -17.50
C PRO A 126 -2.08 -10.21 -16.93
N ALA A 127 -2.22 -10.26 -15.60
CA ALA A 127 -3.12 -11.19 -14.94
C ALA A 127 -4.57 -10.92 -15.39
N GLN A 128 -5.19 -11.89 -16.06
CA GLN A 128 -6.56 -11.78 -16.57
C GLN A 128 -7.62 -12.15 -15.53
N THR A 129 -7.53 -11.58 -14.32
CA THR A 129 -8.60 -11.74 -13.33
C THR A 129 -9.73 -10.74 -13.64
N PRO A 130 -10.92 -11.18 -14.07
CA PRO A 130 -12.00 -10.25 -14.39
C PRO A 130 -12.49 -9.56 -13.12
N ILE A 131 -12.38 -8.23 -13.08
CA ILE A 131 -13.00 -7.41 -12.05
C ILE A 131 -14.31 -6.89 -12.65
N PRO A 132 -15.48 -7.42 -12.25
CA PRO A 132 -16.74 -7.00 -12.84
C PRO A 132 -17.07 -5.57 -12.43
N ARG A 133 -17.80 -4.87 -13.30
CA ARG A 133 -18.22 -3.49 -13.07
C ARG A 133 -19.19 -3.44 -11.88
N LYS A 134 -19.14 -2.33 -11.12
CA LYS A 134 -20.01 -2.10 -9.95
C LYS A 134 -21.50 -2.42 -10.20
N ASP A 135 -22.00 -2.10 -11.39
CA ASP A 135 -23.40 -2.28 -11.77
C ASP A 135 -23.84 -3.75 -11.73
N PHE A 136 -22.92 -4.68 -12.04
CA PHE A 136 -23.17 -6.12 -11.98
C PHE A 136 -23.59 -6.58 -10.57
N TYR A 137 -22.97 -6.02 -9.53
CA TYR A 137 -23.27 -6.37 -8.14
C TYR A 137 -24.56 -5.72 -7.60
N ARG A 138 -25.07 -4.67 -8.26
CA ARG A 138 -26.27 -3.95 -7.83
C ARG A 138 -27.57 -4.57 -8.34
N THR A 139 -27.52 -5.32 -9.43
CA THR A 139 -28.69 -5.93 -10.07
C THR A 139 -29.02 -7.33 -9.56
N THR A 140 -28.15 -7.93 -8.75
CA THR A 140 -28.30 -9.29 -8.21
C THR A 140 -28.77 -9.35 -6.75
N TRP A 141 -29.29 -8.24 -6.20
CA TRP A 141 -29.91 -8.18 -4.87
C TRP A 141 -31.19 -7.35 -4.90
#